data_AF-A0A150GHL6-F1
#
_entry.id   AF-A0A150GHL6-F1
#
_cell.length_a   1.000
_cell.length_b   1.000
_cell.length_c   1.000
_cell.angle_alpha   90.00
_cell.angle_beta   90.00
_cell.angle_gamma   90.00
#
_symmetry.space_group_name_H-M   'P 1'
#
loop_
_entity.id
_entity.type
_entity.pdbx_description
1 polymer ?
#
loop_
_entity_poly.entity_id
_entity_poly.type
_entity_poly.pdbx_seq_one_letter_code
_entity_poly.pdbx_strand_id
1 'polypeptide(L)'
;MAKALTAAQLLEYDGSDSGKPVYIAVKGTVYDVSAAREFYGKGGPYEAFAGRECARALAIMKVDMAECNDNLSDCTEKQLKTLDDWIAKFNTKYSVVGKLLPEGSKEALEADLALLRPSPFPPSFIATLVVVLFLTLLGGYVLFLDMQGPVPPNAHSEL
;
A
#
# COMPACT_ATOMS: atom_id res chain seq x y z
N MET A 1 -4.26 13.55 8.86
CA MET A 1 -3.56 12.72 7.86
C MET A 1 -4.61 11.95 7.09
N ALA A 2 -4.74 12.13 5.78
CA ALA A 2 -5.66 11.32 4.96
C ALA A 2 -5.01 9.95 4.71
N LYS A 3 -5.72 8.85 4.97
CA LYS A 3 -5.20 7.50 4.77
C LYS A 3 -5.18 7.16 3.28
N ALA A 4 -4.03 6.76 2.73
CA ALA A 4 -3.99 6.17 1.40
C ALA A 4 -4.20 4.66 1.54
N LEU A 5 -5.16 4.12 0.80
CA LEU A 5 -5.51 2.69 0.85
C LEU A 5 -5.38 2.10 -0.55
N THR A 6 -4.86 0.88 -0.67
CA THR A 6 -4.96 0.08 -1.89
C THR A 6 -6.31 -0.63 -1.95
N ALA A 7 -6.68 -1.14 -3.12
CA ALA A 7 -7.89 -1.96 -3.26
C ALA A 7 -7.86 -3.21 -2.34
N ALA A 8 -6.69 -3.84 -2.20
CA ALA A 8 -6.49 -4.97 -1.31
C ALA A 8 -6.70 -4.59 0.17
N GLN A 9 -6.17 -3.44 0.59
CA GLN A 9 -6.37 -2.95 1.96
C GLN A 9 -7.81 -2.52 2.21
N LEU A 10 -8.48 -1.93 1.22
CA LEU A 10 -9.88 -1.51 1.34
C LEU A 10 -10.81 -2.72 1.56
N LEU A 11 -10.52 -3.85 0.91
CA LEU A 11 -11.28 -5.09 1.06
C LEU A 11 -11.26 -5.66 2.50
N GLU A 12 -10.28 -5.28 3.33
CA GLU A 12 -10.26 -5.68 4.75
C GLU A 12 -11.36 -4.99 5.59
N TYR A 13 -12.03 -3.97 5.03
CA TYR A 13 -13.07 -3.16 5.66
C TYR A 13 -14.44 -3.40 5.02
N ASP A 14 -14.70 -4.64 4.59
CA ASP A 14 -15.97 -5.12 4.00
C ASP A 14 -17.10 -5.29 5.04
N GLY A 15 -16.82 -5.07 6.33
CA GLY A 15 -17.79 -5.27 7.40
C GLY A 15 -18.03 -6.73 7.78
N SER A 16 -17.22 -7.68 7.30
CA SER A 16 -17.20 -9.06 7.80
C SER A 16 -16.70 -9.15 9.24
N ASP A 17 -15.79 -8.27 9.65
CA ASP A 17 -15.31 -8.16 11.02
C ASP A 17 -16.05 -7.06 11.78
N SER A 18 -16.81 -7.46 12.80
CA SER A 18 -17.54 -6.53 13.67
C SER A 18 -16.63 -5.52 14.42
N GLY A 19 -15.34 -5.84 14.59
CA GLY A 19 -14.35 -4.97 15.24
C GLY A 19 -13.73 -3.91 14.32
N LYS A 20 -13.90 -4.03 12.99
CA LYS A 20 -13.33 -3.10 12.00
C LYS A 20 -14.39 -2.15 11.43
N PRO A 21 -14.05 -0.89 11.14
CA PRO A 21 -14.97 0.00 10.45
C PRO A 21 -15.32 -0.53 9.04
N VAL A 22 -16.42 -0.04 8.47
CA VAL A 22 -16.86 -0.37 7.11
C VAL A 22 -16.54 0.80 6.20
N TYR A 23 -15.78 0.55 5.14
CA TYR A 23 -15.36 1.59 4.20
C TYR A 23 -15.91 1.35 2.80
N ILE A 24 -16.17 2.44 2.08
CA ILE A 24 -16.55 2.43 0.67
C ILE A 24 -15.72 3.47 -0.05
N ALA A 25 -15.19 3.13 -1.21
CA ALA A 25 -14.56 4.10 -2.09
C ALA A 25 -15.52 4.54 -3.19
N VAL A 26 -15.58 5.84 -3.44
CA VAL A 26 -16.32 6.44 -4.56
C VAL A 26 -15.41 7.45 -5.25
N LYS A 27 -15.09 7.19 -6.51
CA LYS A 27 -14.27 8.07 -7.38
C LYS A 27 -12.91 8.36 -6.71
N GLY A 28 -12.31 7.35 -6.10
CA GLY A 28 -11.01 7.45 -5.43
C GLY A 28 -11.06 8.07 -4.03
N THR A 29 -12.24 8.44 -3.51
CA THR A 29 -12.40 8.97 -2.14
C THR A 29 -12.98 7.89 -1.24
N VAL A 30 -12.35 7.64 -0.09
CA VAL A 30 -12.79 6.62 0.86
C VAL A 30 -13.62 7.24 1.97
N TYR A 31 -14.84 6.73 2.13
CA TYR A 31 -15.83 7.16 3.12
C TYR A 31 -15.99 6.11 4.22
N ASP A 32 -16.15 6.58 5.46
CA ASP A 32 -16.53 5.74 6.59
C ASP A 32 -18.05 5.61 6.67
N VAL A 33 -18.55 4.41 6.39
CA VAL A 33 -19.97 4.07 6.44
C VAL A 33 -20.30 3.17 7.64
N SER A 34 -19.42 3.11 8.65
CA SER A 34 -19.62 2.30 9.86
C SER A 34 -20.89 2.67 10.62
N ALA A 35 -21.30 3.94 10.57
CA ALA A 35 -22.56 4.41 11.15
C ALA A 35 -23.80 3.78 10.50
N ALA A 36 -23.67 3.28 9.27
CA ALA A 36 -24.72 2.64 8.48
C ALA A 36 -24.40 1.14 8.23
N ARG A 37 -23.77 0.48 9.21
CA ARG A 37 -23.40 -0.95 9.11
C ARG A 37 -24.59 -1.87 8.85
N GLU A 38 -25.81 -1.51 9.27
CA GLU A 38 -27.01 -2.27 8.94
C GLU A 38 -27.30 -2.35 7.43
N PHE A 39 -26.79 -1.39 6.66
CA PHE A 39 -26.98 -1.31 5.21
C PHE A 39 -25.81 -1.89 4.43
N TYR A 40 -24.58 -1.51 4.81
CA TYR A 40 -23.36 -1.86 4.08
C TYR A 40 -22.61 -3.03 4.70
N GLY A 41 -22.86 -3.37 5.96
CA GLY A 41 -22.26 -4.53 6.60
C GLY A 41 -22.81 -5.84 6.02
N LYS A 42 -22.18 -6.94 6.41
CA LYS A 42 -22.54 -8.29 5.97
C LYS A 42 -24.02 -8.61 6.21
N GLY A 43 -24.70 -9.08 5.17
CA GLY A 43 -26.14 -9.36 5.19
C GLY A 43 -27.03 -8.13 4.97
N GLY A 44 -26.45 -6.94 4.78
CA GLY A 44 -27.16 -5.72 4.43
C GLY A 44 -27.48 -5.64 2.92
N PRO A 45 -28.48 -4.84 2.53
CA PRO A 45 -28.87 -4.68 1.11
C PRO A 45 -27.76 -4.11 0.22
N TYR A 46 -26.77 -3.42 0.79
CA TYR A 46 -25.64 -2.82 0.08
C TYR A 46 -24.30 -3.45 0.47
N GLU A 47 -24.30 -4.69 0.96
CA GLU A 47 -23.06 -5.41 1.31
C GLU A 47 -22.07 -5.50 0.14
N ALA A 48 -22.58 -5.52 -1.10
CA ALA A 48 -21.79 -5.56 -2.32
C ALA A 48 -20.80 -4.39 -2.46
N PHE A 49 -21.10 -3.25 -1.82
CA PHE A 49 -20.29 -2.03 -1.91
C PHE A 49 -19.19 -1.97 -0.85
N ALA A 50 -19.30 -2.74 0.22
CA ALA A 50 -18.37 -2.65 1.32
C ALA A 50 -16.97 -3.14 0.92
N GLY A 51 -15.96 -2.35 1.31
CA GLY A 51 -14.56 -2.61 1.03
C GLY A 51 -14.16 -2.44 -0.45
N ARG A 52 -14.99 -1.80 -1.28
CA ARG A 52 -14.77 -1.71 -2.73
C ARG A 52 -14.98 -0.30 -3.28
N GLU A 53 -14.45 -0.10 -4.49
CA GLU A 53 -14.75 1.09 -5.30
C GLU A 53 -16.08 0.91 -6.02
N CYS A 54 -16.99 1.86 -5.82
CA CYS A 54 -18.38 1.74 -6.23
C CYS A 54 -18.83 2.85 -7.18
N ALA A 55 -17.91 3.67 -7.70
CA ALA A 55 -18.27 4.76 -8.63
C ALA A 55 -19.12 4.29 -9.80
N ARG A 56 -18.73 3.21 -10.49
CA ARG A 56 -19.49 2.69 -11.62
C ARG A 56 -20.86 2.16 -11.20
N ALA A 57 -20.90 1.32 -10.16
CA ALA A 57 -22.14 0.78 -9.59
C ALA A 57 -23.15 1.88 -9.22
N LEU A 58 -22.67 2.98 -8.61
CA LEU A 58 -23.49 4.14 -8.26
C LEU A 58 -23.94 4.94 -9.50
N ALA A 59 -23.07 5.07 -10.51
CA ALA A 59 -23.40 5.75 -11.76
C ALA A 59 -24.53 5.03 -12.53
N ILE A 60 -24.48 3.70 -12.58
CA ILE A 60 -25.49 2.88 -13.26
C ILE A 60 -26.67 2.48 -12.35
N MET A 61 -26.64 2.87 -11.07
CA MET A 61 -27.67 2.58 -10.07
C MET A 61 -27.92 1.07 -9.85
N LYS A 62 -26.85 0.26 -9.88
CA LYS A 62 -26.93 -1.20 -9.72
C LYS A 62 -26.10 -1.66 -8.52
N VAL A 63 -26.72 -2.42 -7.63
CA VAL A 63 -26.08 -2.99 -6.43
C VAL A 63 -25.56 -4.38 -6.78
N ASP A 64 -24.37 -4.44 -7.36
CA ASP A 64 -23.76 -5.68 -7.82
C ASP A 64 -22.23 -5.60 -7.63
N MET A 65 -21.65 -6.65 -7.04
CA MET A 65 -20.21 -6.74 -6.80
C MET A 65 -19.41 -6.73 -8.12
N ALA A 66 -19.99 -7.22 -9.22
CA ALA A 66 -19.35 -7.22 -10.54
C ALA A 66 -19.22 -5.81 -11.14
N GLU A 67 -20.10 -4.89 -10.73
CA GLU A 67 -20.13 -3.52 -11.23
C GLU A 67 -19.32 -2.56 -10.33
N CYS A 68 -18.78 -3.05 -9.22
CA CYS A 68 -17.97 -2.29 -8.28
C CYS A 68 -16.55 -2.13 -8.83
N ASN A 69 -16.34 -1.08 -9.62
CA ASN A 69 -15.04 -0.67 -10.14
C ASN A 69 -15.00 0.85 -10.41
N ASP A 70 -13.82 1.32 -10.81
CA ASP A 70 -13.51 2.71 -11.13
C ASP A 70 -13.69 3.06 -12.62
N ASN A 71 -14.06 2.10 -13.48
CA ASN A 71 -14.18 2.32 -14.91
C ASN A 71 -15.47 3.10 -15.22
N LEU A 72 -15.31 4.36 -15.63
CA LEU A 72 -16.43 5.23 -16.01
C LEU A 72 -16.46 5.54 -17.51
N SER A 73 -15.64 4.85 -18.31
CA SER A 73 -15.49 5.13 -19.75
C SER A 73 -16.74 4.83 -20.57
N ASP A 74 -17.54 3.85 -20.13
CA ASP A 74 -18.81 3.44 -20.73
C ASP A 74 -20.02 4.22 -20.19
N CYS A 75 -19.82 5.11 -19.21
CA CYS A 75 -20.91 5.85 -18.58
C CYS A 75 -21.38 7.05 -19.43
N THR A 76 -22.70 7.18 -19.57
CA THR A 76 -23.34 8.34 -20.19
C THR A 76 -23.31 9.55 -19.25
N GLU A 77 -23.37 10.78 -19.79
CA GLU A 77 -23.42 12.03 -19.02
C GLU A 77 -24.49 12.04 -17.90
N LYS A 78 -25.66 11.43 -18.16
CA LYS A 78 -26.72 11.26 -17.13
C LYS A 78 -26.28 10.39 -15.96
N GLN A 79 -25.53 9.32 -16.22
CA GLN A 79 -25.02 8.41 -15.20
C GLN A 79 -23.91 9.09 -14.39
N LEU A 80 -23.04 9.86 -15.06
CA LEU A 80 -22.02 10.67 -14.39
C LEU A 80 -22.64 11.73 -13.47
N LYS A 81 -23.70 12.41 -13.91
CA LYS A 81 -24.44 13.35 -13.06
C LYS A 81 -25.05 12.66 -11.84
N THR A 82 -25.61 11.46 -12.03
CA THR A 82 -26.16 10.65 -10.94
C THR A 82 -25.07 10.29 -9.92
N LEU A 83 -23.89 9.92 -10.40
CA LEU A 83 -22.72 9.67 -9.55
C LEU A 83 -22.31 10.92 -8.76
N ASP A 84 -22.25 12.10 -9.39
CA ASP A 84 -21.89 13.33 -8.69
C ASP A 84 -22.92 13.70 -7.60
N ASP A 85 -24.22 13.48 -7.86
CA ASP A 85 -25.27 13.64 -6.85
C ASP A 85 -25.08 12.67 -5.67
N TRP A 86 -24.66 11.42 -5.93
CA TRP A 86 -24.30 10.46 -4.88
C TRP A 86 -23.07 10.93 -4.08
N ILE A 87 -22.03 11.40 -4.76
CA ILE A 87 -20.82 11.92 -4.09
C ILE A 87 -21.19 13.09 -3.17
N ALA A 88 -22.06 14.00 -3.59
CA ALA A 88 -22.52 15.10 -2.73
C ALA A 88 -23.27 14.59 -1.48
N LYS A 89 -24.14 13.59 -1.64
CA LYS A 89 -24.84 12.94 -0.51
C LYS A 89 -23.85 12.24 0.43
N PHE A 90 -22.86 11.52 -0.10
CA PHE A 90 -21.85 10.84 0.69
C PHE A 90 -21.00 11.84 1.48
N ASN A 91 -20.55 12.93 0.86
CA ASN A 91 -19.79 13.99 1.54
C ASN A 91 -20.56 14.66 2.69
N THR A 92 -21.89 14.73 2.60
CA THR A 92 -22.73 15.32 3.64
C THR A 92 -23.01 14.33 4.77
N LYS A 93 -23.18 13.04 4.44
CA LYS A 93 -23.63 12.00 5.38
C LYS A 93 -22.49 11.27 6.07
N TYR A 94 -21.35 11.11 5.41
CA TYR A 94 -20.24 10.27 5.85
C TYR A 94 -18.93 11.06 5.86
N SER A 95 -18.04 10.71 6.79
CA SER A 95 -16.72 11.31 6.89
C SER A 95 -15.74 10.68 5.90
N VAL A 96 -14.94 11.52 5.25
CA VAL A 96 -13.83 11.08 4.39
C VAL A 96 -12.65 10.66 5.26
N VAL A 97 -12.24 9.39 5.15
CA VAL A 97 -11.09 8.84 5.90
C VAL A 97 -9.80 8.87 5.09
N GLY A 98 -9.92 8.93 3.76
CA GLY A 98 -8.78 8.68 2.91
C GLY A 98 -9.06 8.75 1.42
N LYS A 99 -8.06 8.29 0.67
CA LYS A 99 -8.13 8.13 -0.78
C LYS A 99 -7.73 6.72 -1.18
N LEU A 100 -8.41 6.19 -2.18
CA LEU A 100 -8.05 4.94 -2.83
C LEU A 100 -6.94 5.24 -3.84
N LEU A 101 -5.86 4.49 -3.77
CA LEU A 101 -4.76 4.59 -4.72
C LEU A 101 -5.20 3.98 -6.05
N PRO A 102 -4.93 4.66 -7.19
CA PRO A 102 -5.30 4.14 -8.50
C PRO A 102 -4.54 2.84 -8.78
N GLU A 103 -5.22 1.91 -9.43
CA GLU A 103 -4.62 0.64 -9.80
C GLU A 103 -3.42 0.86 -10.73
N GLY A 104 -2.27 0.27 -10.39
CA GLY A 104 -1.03 0.46 -11.14
C GLY A 104 -0.25 1.74 -10.86
N SER A 105 -0.68 2.59 -9.91
CA SER A 105 0.16 3.70 -9.46
C SER A 105 1.42 3.17 -8.75
N LYS A 106 2.52 3.93 -8.83
CA LYS A 106 3.78 3.55 -8.17
C LYS A 106 3.56 3.33 -6.65
N GLU A 107 2.73 4.15 -6.03
CA GLU A 107 2.38 4.05 -4.61
C GLU A 107 1.55 2.80 -4.29
N ALA A 108 0.59 2.44 -5.16
CA ALA A 108 -0.17 1.20 -5.00
C ALA A 108 0.73 -0.02 -5.15
N LEU A 109 1.61 -0.02 -6.17
CA LEU A 109 2.59 -1.07 -6.41
C LEU A 109 3.61 -1.17 -5.27
N GLU A 110 4.07 -0.05 -4.74
CA GLU A 110 4.98 -0.02 -3.58
C GLU A 110 4.29 -0.53 -2.31
N ALA A 111 3.02 -0.19 -2.09
CA ALA A 111 2.24 -0.67 -0.96
C ALA A 111 1.95 -2.18 -1.06
N ASP A 112 1.54 -2.68 -2.22
CA ASP A 112 1.31 -4.11 -2.45
C ASP A 112 2.64 -4.90 -2.42
N LEU A 113 3.73 -4.32 -2.95
CA LEU A 113 5.07 -4.91 -2.83
C LEU A 113 5.60 -4.87 -1.39
N ALA A 114 5.20 -3.88 -0.58
CA ALA A 114 5.54 -3.83 0.84
C ALA A 114 4.84 -4.92 1.65
N LEU A 115 3.67 -5.41 1.23
CA LEU A 115 3.04 -6.60 1.82
C LEU A 115 3.80 -7.89 1.50
N LEU A 116 4.46 -7.95 0.34
CA LEU A 116 5.27 -9.10 -0.10
C LEU A 116 6.72 -9.05 0.37
N ARG A 117 7.24 -7.87 0.75
CA ARG A 117 8.55 -7.79 1.39
C ARG A 117 8.42 -8.24 2.84
N PRO A 118 9.24 -9.21 3.32
CA PRO A 118 9.42 -9.38 4.75
C PRO A 118 9.83 -8.02 5.33
N SER A 119 9.21 -7.64 6.44
CA SER A 119 9.38 -6.35 7.13
C SER A 119 10.81 -5.80 6.96
N PRO A 120 11.00 -4.54 6.53
CA PRO A 120 12.32 -3.94 6.60
C PRO A 120 12.67 -3.94 8.09
N PHE A 121 13.71 -4.70 8.43
CA PHE A 121 14.17 -4.84 9.81
C PHE A 121 14.21 -3.47 10.50
N PRO A 122 13.92 -3.41 11.81
CA PRO A 122 13.96 -2.15 12.54
C PRO A 122 15.33 -1.47 12.31
N PRO A 123 15.41 -0.14 12.27
CA PRO A 123 16.62 0.61 11.92
C PRO A 123 17.85 0.25 12.77
N SER A 124 17.66 -0.42 13.91
CA SER A 124 18.70 -1.01 14.75
C SER A 124 19.48 -2.18 14.10
N PHE A 125 18.93 -2.88 13.10
CA PHE A 125 19.57 -4.06 12.49
C PHE A 125 20.57 -3.73 11.37
N ILE A 126 20.33 -2.65 10.60
CA ILE A 126 21.20 -2.25 9.49
C ILE A 126 22.55 -1.72 10.01
N ALA A 127 22.53 -0.99 11.13
CA ALA A 127 23.75 -0.50 11.76
C ALA A 127 24.67 -1.65 12.19
N THR A 128 24.12 -2.74 12.73
CA THR A 128 24.92 -3.88 13.17
C THR A 128 25.50 -4.66 11.99
N LEU A 129 24.73 -4.88 10.92
CA LEU A 129 25.21 -5.62 9.75
C LEU A 129 26.32 -4.86 9.00
N VAL A 130 26.18 -3.55 8.83
CA VAL A 130 27.21 -2.70 8.19
C VAL A 130 28.47 -2.64 9.05
N VAL A 131 28.35 -2.52 10.37
CA VAL A 131 29.50 -2.52 11.29
C VAL A 131 30.21 -3.87 11.30
N VAL A 132 29.49 -4.99 11.29
CA VAL A 132 30.10 -6.34 11.23
C VAL A 132 30.82 -6.55 9.89
N LEU A 133 30.22 -6.14 8.75
CA LEU A 133 30.88 -6.18 7.45
C LEU A 133 32.14 -5.30 7.41
N PHE A 134 32.07 -4.08 7.97
CA PHE A 134 33.21 -3.17 8.05
C PHE A 134 34.34 -3.71 8.93
N LEU A 135 34.00 -4.29 10.10
CA LEU A 135 34.98 -4.87 11.03
C LEU A 135 35.64 -6.13 10.45
N THR A 136 34.90 -6.96 9.72
CA THR A 136 35.48 -8.15 9.06
C THR A 136 36.38 -7.78 7.87
N LEU A 137 36.04 -6.73 7.10
CA LEU A 137 36.86 -6.25 5.99
C LEU A 137 38.13 -5.52 6.47
N LEU A 138 38.05 -4.73 7.54
CA LEU A 138 39.24 -4.09 8.16
C LEU A 138 40.12 -5.11 8.89
N GLY A 139 39.54 -6.07 9.61
CA GLY A 139 40.29 -7.11 10.32
C GLY A 139 41.04 -8.07 9.40
N GLY A 140 40.49 -8.37 8.22
CA GLY A 140 41.17 -9.18 7.21
C GLY A 140 42.33 -8.46 6.50
N TYR A 141 42.28 -7.13 6.38
CA TYR A 141 43.31 -6.35 5.68
C TYR A 141 44.57 -6.13 6.55
N VAL A 142 44.42 -6.05 7.87
CA VAL A 142 45.55 -5.85 8.81
C VAL A 142 46.46 -7.09 8.88
N LEU A 143 45.91 -8.30 8.73
CA LEU A 143 46.69 -9.55 8.72
C LEU A 143 47.49 -9.75 7.41
N PHE A 144 47.07 -9.12 6.31
CA PHE A 144 47.73 -9.26 5.00
C PHE A 144 48.98 -8.38 4.85
N LEU A 145 49.09 -7.28 5.60
CA LEU A 145 50.22 -6.35 5.53
C LEU A 145 51.43 -6.76 6.38
N ASP A 146 51.28 -7.70 7.32
CA ASP A 146 52.40 -8.18 8.17
C ASP A 146 53.24 -9.27 7.49
N MET A 147 52.79 -9.82 6.35
CA MET A 147 53.46 -10.92 5.63
C MET A 147 54.46 -10.46 4.55
N GLN A 148 54.63 -9.16 4.32
CA GLN A 148 55.72 -8.64 3.49
C GLN A 148 56.89 -8.20 4.37
N GLY A 149 57.62 -9.19 4.91
CA GLY A 149 58.91 -8.94 5.55
C GLY A 149 59.92 -8.27 4.60
N PRO A 150 60.89 -7.51 5.13
CA PRO A 150 61.84 -6.76 4.33
C PRO A 150 62.70 -7.69 3.46
N VAL A 151 62.76 -7.41 2.15
CA VAL A 151 63.63 -8.09 1.19
C VAL A 151 65.10 -7.85 1.60
N PRO A 152 65.91 -8.89 1.83
CA PRO A 152 67.31 -8.71 2.20
C PRO A 152 68.10 -8.12 1.03
N PRO A 153 69.02 -7.18 1.27
CA PRO A 153 69.92 -6.69 0.24
C PRO A 153 71.00 -7.74 0.01
N ASN A 154 70.87 -8.54 -1.05
CA ASN A 154 71.95 -9.45 -1.41
C ASN A 154 73.01 -8.69 -2.23
N ALA A 155 74.16 -8.53 -1.57
CA ALA A 155 75.42 -8.13 -2.14
C ALA A 155 76.06 -9.28 -2.96
N HIS A 156 77.25 -8.99 -3.50
CA HIS A 156 78.21 -9.80 -4.28
C HIS A 156 78.10 -9.60 -5.81
N SER A 157 78.92 -8.79 -6.48
CA SER A 157 80.39 -8.74 -6.67
C SER A 157 80.95 -9.85 -7.59
N GLU A 158 81.74 -9.41 -8.58
CA GLU A 158 82.74 -10.14 -9.40
C GLU A 158 82.27 -10.86 -10.68
N LEU A 159 82.53 -10.25 -11.84
CA LEU A 159 83.70 -10.52 -12.70
C LEU A 159 83.99 -9.33 -13.62
#